data_AF-G4CXE7-F1
#
_entry.id   AF-G4CXE7-F1
#
_cell.length_a   1.000
_cell.length_b   1.000
_cell.length_c   1.000
_cell.angle_alpha   90.00
_cell.angle_beta   90.00
_cell.angle_gamma   90.00
#
_symmetry.space_group_name_H-M   'P 1'
#
loop_
_entity.id
_entity.type
_entity.pdbx_description
1 polymer ?
#
loop_
_entity_poly.entity_id
_entity_poly.type
_entity_poly.pdbx_seq_one_letter_code
_entity_poly.pdbx_strand_id
1 'polypeptide(L)'
;MAAPLDPRLVRRARATLPFLAGLCMVGVATAVLILAQAWLLSRGISSVFTTHRLDGVADWCGLLAAVFCGRADLAWLQESLAHRASASVKSQLRRDILSARLSRPTDATTPSGTLINLVTTGLDALDGYYSKYLPQLVLAVIVPVVLATAIGFQDIKSLIIVVVTIPLIPLFMALIGWRTEAAVAKRFKVATRLANHFADLVAGLPTLQVFGRARAQLEGLRRTESANRDETMRTLRISFLSSFALELLATLSVALVAVTVGFRVAAGGMDLRTSLFILILAPEVFLPVRQVGALFHDAADGMAAAEVSFGLIESGRPMGSGGDVDMPSPRDVPVVISGLTHTYEGADRPAPDGLSLRIDPGKLVALAGHSGGGKTTALSCLLGFIDPDSGSILVGDHELVGADESVWQAWRRQLAYVPQAPAMMAGTVAQNVQLGYPEAPDAVIRDALNRCGAVSIPLDKRVDDDAEGLSAGERRRVALARALVRVEQAEAGLLVLDEPTAGLDATTEATVLDAVRASGASVLVVTHRHNVLEAADTVVELGAEVVA
;
A
#
# COMPACT_ATOMS: atom_id res chain seq x y z
N MET A 1 6.31 -20.49 -7.88
CA MET A 1 5.45 -20.78 -6.69
C MET A 1 5.98 -20.01 -5.51
N ALA A 2 5.41 -18.82 -5.26
CA ALA A 2 5.53 -18.20 -3.94
C ALA A 2 5.01 -19.20 -2.90
N ALA A 3 5.67 -19.29 -1.74
CA ALA A 3 5.15 -20.08 -0.63
C ALA A 3 3.72 -19.59 -0.30
N PRO A 4 2.78 -20.48 0.06
CA PRO A 4 1.40 -20.08 0.38
C PRO A 4 1.30 -19.06 1.52
N LEU A 5 2.37 -18.96 2.31
CA LEU A 5 2.62 -17.93 3.31
C LEU A 5 3.91 -17.20 2.93
N ASP A 6 3.80 -15.92 2.59
CA ASP A 6 4.99 -15.08 2.44
C ASP A 6 5.57 -14.75 3.82
N PRO A 7 6.80 -15.17 4.15
CA PRO A 7 7.44 -14.86 5.43
C PRO A 7 7.55 -13.36 5.70
N ARG A 8 7.54 -12.50 4.67
CA ARG A 8 7.53 -11.03 4.84
C ARG A 8 6.22 -10.52 5.44
N LEU A 9 5.08 -11.07 5.01
CA LEU A 9 3.76 -10.76 5.59
C LEU A 9 3.71 -11.18 7.06
N VAL A 10 4.22 -12.37 7.40
CA VAL A 10 4.24 -12.88 8.78
C VAL A 10 5.19 -12.07 9.68
N ARG A 11 6.35 -11.64 9.16
CA ARG A 11 7.34 -10.88 9.92
C ARG A 11 6.92 -9.42 10.17
N ARG A 12 6.26 -8.77 9.21
CA ARG A 12 5.87 -7.35 9.33
C ARG A 12 4.51 -7.14 9.99
N ALA A 13 3.52 -7.99 9.71
CA ALA A 13 2.23 -7.88 10.36
C ALA A 13 2.24 -8.59 11.71
N ARG A 14 2.52 -7.82 12.78
CA ARG A 14 2.49 -8.31 14.17
C ARG A 14 1.15 -8.95 14.56
N ALA A 15 0.07 -8.59 13.86
CA ALA A 15 -1.27 -9.14 14.02
C ALA A 15 -1.44 -10.56 13.42
N THR A 16 -0.55 -11.00 12.53
CA THR A 16 -0.71 -12.26 11.79
C THR A 16 -0.48 -13.49 12.66
N LEU A 17 0.48 -13.45 13.59
CA LEU A 17 0.77 -14.58 14.49
C LEU A 17 -0.39 -14.93 15.44
N PRO A 18 -0.95 -13.98 16.23
CA PRO A 18 -2.10 -14.30 17.08
C PRO A 18 -3.33 -14.69 16.26
N PHE A 19 -3.49 -14.11 15.07
CA PHE A 19 -4.56 -14.49 14.13
C PHE A 19 -4.43 -15.95 13.65
N LEU A 20 -3.24 -16.36 13.19
CA LEU A 20 -2.97 -17.73 12.75
C LEU A 20 -3.18 -18.74 13.89
N ALA A 21 -2.72 -18.42 15.11
CA ALA A 21 -2.96 -19.26 16.28
C ALA A 21 -4.47 -19.40 16.57
N GLY A 22 -5.22 -18.29 16.54
CA GLY A 22 -6.68 -18.28 16.69
C GLY A 22 -7.38 -19.16 15.64
N LEU A 23 -6.96 -19.04 14.39
CA LEU A 23 -7.49 -19.80 13.28
C LEU A 23 -7.20 -21.30 13.39
N CYS A 24 -5.99 -21.68 13.84
CA CYS A 24 -5.66 -23.07 14.13
C CYS A 24 -6.56 -23.65 15.23
N MET A 25 -6.79 -22.90 16.32
CA MET A 25 -7.68 -23.34 17.41
C MET A 25 -9.13 -23.52 16.92
N VAL A 26 -9.64 -22.57 16.15
CA VAL A 26 -10.98 -22.66 15.55
C VAL A 26 -11.07 -23.85 14.57
N GLY A 27 -10.01 -24.10 13.79
CA GLY A 27 -9.96 -25.23 12.87
C GLY A 27 -9.98 -26.58 13.59
N VAL A 28 -9.23 -26.73 14.68
CA VAL A 28 -9.26 -27.96 15.51
C VAL A 28 -10.64 -28.14 16.14
N ALA A 29 -11.21 -27.09 16.74
CA ALA A 29 -12.54 -27.15 17.33
C ALA A 29 -13.61 -27.51 16.29
N THR A 30 -13.51 -26.96 15.09
CA THR A 30 -14.40 -27.28 13.97
C THR A 30 -14.30 -28.76 13.58
N ALA A 31 -13.08 -29.30 13.46
CA ALA A 31 -12.88 -30.72 13.16
C ALA A 31 -13.47 -31.63 14.25
N VAL A 32 -13.33 -31.26 15.53
CA VAL A 32 -13.92 -32.00 16.65
C VAL A 32 -15.44 -31.97 16.61
N LEU A 33 -16.07 -30.83 16.30
CA LEU A 33 -17.52 -30.75 16.15
C LEU A 33 -18.04 -31.56 14.96
N ILE A 34 -17.29 -31.62 13.85
CA ILE A 34 -17.61 -32.49 12.71
C ILE A 34 -17.57 -33.98 13.13
N LEU A 35 -16.54 -34.38 13.89
CA LEU A 35 -16.45 -35.73 14.45
C LEU A 35 -17.63 -36.04 15.38
N ALA A 36 -17.96 -35.11 16.27
CA ALA A 36 -19.09 -35.25 17.18
C ALA A 36 -20.40 -35.42 16.40
N GLN A 37 -20.63 -34.61 15.37
CA GLN A 37 -21.80 -34.73 14.48
C GLN A 37 -21.87 -36.10 13.81
N ALA A 38 -20.79 -36.56 13.19
CA ALA A 38 -20.75 -37.86 12.51
C ALA A 38 -20.97 -39.01 13.49
N TRP A 39 -20.41 -38.91 14.70
CA TRP A 39 -20.58 -39.91 15.76
C TRP A 39 -22.02 -39.94 16.28
N LEU A 40 -22.62 -38.78 16.57
CA LEU A 40 -24.02 -38.67 17.02
C LEU A 40 -24.99 -39.20 15.96
N LEU A 41 -24.80 -38.82 14.69
CA LEU A 41 -25.65 -39.30 13.58
C LEU A 41 -25.52 -40.82 13.38
N SER A 42 -24.29 -41.33 13.29
CA SER A 42 -24.06 -42.76 13.05
C SER A 42 -24.59 -43.62 14.21
N ARG A 43 -24.37 -43.20 15.46
CA ARG A 43 -24.85 -43.91 16.65
C ARG A 43 -26.37 -43.79 16.82
N GLY A 44 -26.94 -42.60 16.64
CA GLY A 44 -28.37 -42.36 16.70
C GLY A 44 -29.14 -43.20 15.68
N ILE A 45 -28.77 -43.10 14.39
CA ILE A 45 -29.41 -43.85 13.31
C ILE A 45 -29.25 -45.36 13.51
N SER A 46 -28.03 -45.83 13.85
CA SER A 46 -27.79 -47.25 14.12
C SER A 46 -28.63 -47.76 15.30
N SER A 47 -28.76 -46.98 16.38
CA SER A 47 -29.51 -47.39 17.58
C SER A 47 -31.00 -47.62 17.29
N VAL A 48 -31.63 -46.70 16.54
CA VAL A 48 -33.03 -46.82 16.13
C VAL A 48 -33.22 -48.01 15.20
N PHE A 49 -32.29 -48.24 14.27
CA PHE A 49 -32.36 -49.36 13.34
C PHE A 49 -32.22 -50.72 14.04
N THR A 50 -31.37 -50.83 15.06
CA THR A 50 -31.16 -52.08 15.81
C THR A 50 -32.25 -52.35 16.84
N THR A 51 -32.78 -51.32 17.51
CA THR A 51 -33.76 -51.49 18.60
C THR A 51 -35.21 -51.37 18.14
N HIS A 52 -35.46 -50.84 16.93
CA HIS A 52 -36.80 -50.52 16.40
C HIS A 52 -37.65 -49.63 17.32
N ARG A 53 -37.01 -48.85 18.20
CA ARG A 53 -37.66 -47.92 19.13
C ARG A 53 -37.18 -46.49 18.87
N LEU A 54 -38.07 -45.53 19.11
CA LEU A 54 -37.79 -44.09 18.99
C LEU A 54 -37.41 -43.43 20.33
N ASP A 55 -37.29 -44.24 21.38
CA ASP A 55 -36.93 -43.79 22.72
C ASP A 55 -35.50 -43.20 22.69
N GLY A 56 -35.34 -41.94 23.11
CA GLY A 56 -34.04 -41.23 23.14
C GLY A 56 -33.68 -40.45 21.87
N VAL A 57 -34.52 -40.45 20.83
CA VAL A 57 -34.28 -39.62 19.61
C VAL A 57 -34.23 -38.13 19.94
N ALA A 58 -35.08 -37.66 20.87
CA ALA A 58 -35.08 -36.26 21.32
C ALA A 58 -33.72 -35.83 21.90
N ASP A 59 -33.05 -36.70 22.66
CA ASP A 59 -31.74 -36.42 23.24
C ASP A 59 -30.65 -36.34 22.16
N TRP A 60 -30.67 -37.27 21.19
CA TRP A 60 -29.77 -37.21 20.03
C TRP A 60 -29.98 -35.94 19.21
N CYS A 61 -31.24 -35.55 18.98
CA CYS A 61 -31.58 -34.31 18.29
C CYS A 61 -31.11 -33.07 19.08
N GLY A 62 -31.28 -33.05 20.40
CA GLY A 62 -30.81 -31.96 21.26
C GLY A 62 -29.29 -31.81 21.24
N LEU A 63 -28.55 -32.92 21.32
CA LEU A 63 -27.08 -32.92 21.20
C LEU A 63 -26.62 -32.48 19.80
N LEU A 64 -27.29 -32.94 18.74
CA LEU A 64 -27.00 -32.49 17.38
C LEU A 64 -27.26 -31.00 17.19
N ALA A 65 -28.36 -30.48 17.75
CA ALA A 65 -28.66 -29.06 17.74
C ALA A 65 -27.55 -28.25 18.44
N ALA A 66 -27.07 -28.71 19.59
CA ALA A 66 -25.94 -28.07 20.29
C ALA A 66 -24.65 -28.09 19.45
N VAL A 67 -24.35 -29.19 18.75
CA VAL A 67 -23.19 -29.28 17.85
C VAL A 67 -23.35 -28.31 16.67
N PHE A 68 -24.54 -28.21 16.07
CA PHE A 68 -24.79 -27.26 14.98
C PHE A 68 -24.70 -25.80 15.43
N CYS A 69 -25.21 -25.46 16.61
CA CYS A 69 -25.01 -24.14 17.21
C CYS A 69 -23.51 -23.84 17.41
N GLY A 70 -22.76 -24.79 17.99
CA GLY A 70 -21.30 -24.64 18.12
C GLY A 70 -20.59 -24.47 16.79
N ARG A 71 -21.00 -25.19 15.73
CA ARG A 71 -20.45 -25.00 14.37
C ARG A 71 -20.77 -23.61 13.83
N ALA A 72 -21.99 -23.11 14.03
CA ALA A 72 -22.39 -21.77 13.62
C ALA A 72 -21.58 -20.69 14.35
N ASP A 73 -21.39 -20.85 15.66
CA ASP A 73 -20.59 -19.93 16.48
C ASP A 73 -19.11 -19.93 16.06
N LEU A 74 -18.53 -21.10 15.79
CA LEU A 74 -17.15 -21.19 15.28
C LEU A 74 -17.01 -20.59 13.88
N ALA A 75 -17.98 -20.80 13.00
CA ALA A 75 -17.97 -20.19 11.66
C ALA A 75 -18.04 -18.66 11.75
N TRP A 76 -18.92 -18.13 12.60
CA TRP A 76 -19.02 -16.69 12.87
C TRP A 76 -17.73 -16.12 13.49
N LEU A 77 -17.14 -16.84 14.45
CA LEU A 77 -15.88 -16.45 15.08
C LEU A 77 -14.73 -16.45 14.07
N GLN A 78 -14.65 -17.47 13.21
CA GLN A 78 -13.66 -17.55 12.14
C GLN A 78 -13.75 -16.34 11.20
N GLU A 79 -14.93 -16.05 10.68
CA GLU A 79 -15.16 -14.95 9.74
C GLU A 79 -14.88 -13.59 10.41
N SER A 80 -15.31 -13.43 11.67
CA SER A 80 -15.04 -12.22 12.47
C SER A 80 -13.55 -12.00 12.72
N LEU A 81 -12.80 -13.04 13.07
CA LEU A 81 -11.35 -12.95 13.27
C LEU A 81 -10.64 -12.61 11.95
N ALA A 82 -11.06 -13.23 10.85
CA ALA A 82 -10.45 -13.07 9.54
C ALA A 82 -10.64 -11.65 8.96
N HIS A 83 -11.85 -11.07 9.10
CA HIS A 83 -12.09 -9.68 8.69
C HIS A 83 -11.33 -8.66 9.55
N ARG A 84 -11.26 -8.86 10.87
CA ARG A 84 -10.48 -7.99 11.77
C ARG A 84 -8.99 -8.05 11.42
N ALA A 85 -8.46 -9.25 11.17
CA ALA A 85 -7.09 -9.43 10.73
C ALA A 85 -6.83 -8.69 9.41
N SER A 86 -7.68 -8.88 8.40
CA SER A 86 -7.55 -8.17 7.12
C SER A 86 -7.53 -6.64 7.30
N ALA A 87 -8.48 -6.08 8.05
CA ALA A 87 -8.53 -4.65 8.33
C ALA A 87 -7.26 -4.14 9.02
N SER A 88 -6.73 -4.89 9.98
CA SER A 88 -5.49 -4.53 10.69
C SER A 88 -4.27 -4.54 9.77
N VAL A 89 -4.13 -5.58 8.92
CA VAL A 89 -3.01 -5.68 7.97
C VAL A 89 -3.10 -4.59 6.91
N LYS A 90 -4.29 -4.34 6.34
CA LYS A 90 -4.51 -3.23 5.38
C LYS A 90 -4.16 -1.88 6.01
N SER A 91 -4.61 -1.62 7.24
CA SER A 91 -4.28 -0.37 7.95
C SER A 91 -2.78 -0.21 8.21
N GLN A 92 -2.08 -1.30 8.54
CA GLN A 92 -0.64 -1.26 8.72
C GLN A 92 0.09 -1.01 7.40
N LEU A 93 -0.22 -1.77 6.34
CA LEU A 93 0.38 -1.59 5.02
C LEU A 93 0.13 -0.20 4.45
N ARG A 94 -1.08 0.37 4.61
CA ARG A 94 -1.36 1.75 4.19
C ARG A 94 -0.44 2.75 4.89
N ARG A 95 -0.25 2.62 6.21
CA ARG A 95 0.66 3.48 6.97
C ARG A 95 2.11 3.30 6.54
N ASP A 96 2.55 2.07 6.37
CA ASP A 96 3.92 1.75 5.97
C ASP A 96 4.21 2.31 4.56
N ILE A 97 3.30 2.11 3.60
CA ILE A 97 3.41 2.66 2.23
C ILE A 97 3.46 4.19 2.26
N LEU A 98 2.55 4.83 2.99
CA LEU A 98 2.54 6.30 3.09
C LEU A 98 3.80 6.82 3.76
N SER A 99 4.29 6.17 4.82
CA SER A 99 5.53 6.55 5.49
C SER A 99 6.75 6.42 4.57
N ALA A 100 6.83 5.33 3.79
CA ALA A 100 7.88 5.13 2.81
C ALA A 100 7.82 6.19 1.70
N ARG A 101 6.62 6.50 1.20
CA ARG A 101 6.43 7.57 0.21
C ARG A 101 6.82 8.95 0.75
N LEU A 102 6.51 9.23 2.01
CA LEU A 102 6.89 10.50 2.65
C LEU A 102 8.41 10.62 2.87
N SER A 103 9.12 9.50 3.04
CA SER A 103 10.60 9.51 3.10
C SER A 103 11.25 9.86 1.75
N ARG A 104 10.56 9.59 0.63
CA ARG A 104 11.01 9.88 -0.74
C ARG A 104 9.87 10.45 -1.60
N PRO A 105 9.47 11.72 -1.41
CA PRO A 105 8.26 12.29 -2.02
C PRO A 105 8.31 12.40 -3.55
N THR A 106 9.50 12.60 -4.11
CA THR A 106 9.74 12.84 -5.54
C THR A 106 10.11 11.56 -6.31
N ASP A 107 9.93 10.38 -5.71
CA ASP A 107 10.25 9.12 -6.38
C ASP A 107 9.38 8.95 -7.64
N ALA A 108 10.04 9.03 -8.80
CA ALA A 108 9.44 8.95 -10.13
C ALA A 108 9.05 7.52 -10.53
N THR A 109 9.59 6.50 -9.85
CA THR A 109 9.31 5.09 -10.17
C THR A 109 7.87 4.69 -9.86
N THR A 110 7.21 5.42 -8.96
CA THR A 110 5.82 5.17 -8.56
C THR A 110 4.94 6.40 -8.84
N PRO A 111 4.25 6.45 -10.00
CA PRO A 111 3.32 7.53 -10.33
C PRO A 111 2.18 7.62 -9.32
N SER A 112 1.65 8.83 -9.10
CA SER A 112 0.56 9.08 -8.15
C SER A 112 -0.68 8.20 -8.38
N GLY A 113 -1.05 7.96 -9.64
CA GLY A 113 -2.16 7.06 -9.98
C GLY A 113 -1.91 5.60 -9.57
N THR A 114 -0.66 5.13 -9.68
CA THR A 114 -0.28 3.79 -9.23
C THR A 114 -0.35 3.69 -7.71
N LEU A 115 0.13 4.72 -7.00
CA LEU A 115 0.04 4.80 -5.53
C LEU A 115 -1.41 4.84 -5.04
N ILE A 116 -2.27 5.66 -5.66
CA ILE A 116 -3.69 5.74 -5.33
C ILE A 116 -4.36 4.38 -5.52
N ASN A 117 -4.15 3.75 -6.68
CA ASN A 117 -4.73 2.42 -6.96
C ASN A 117 -4.24 1.38 -5.96
N LEU A 118 -2.95 1.39 -5.61
CA LEU A 118 -2.36 0.46 -4.65
C LEU A 118 -2.97 0.62 -3.25
N VAL A 119 -3.01 1.85 -2.72
CA VAL A 119 -3.49 2.15 -1.36
C VAL A 119 -5.00 1.93 -1.23
N THR A 120 -5.76 2.11 -2.31
CA THR A 120 -7.22 1.90 -2.36
C THR A 120 -7.55 0.46 -2.75
N THR A 121 -7.79 0.21 -4.04
CA THR A 121 -8.28 -1.06 -4.60
C THR A 121 -7.27 -2.20 -4.47
N GLY A 122 -5.97 -1.90 -4.62
CA GLY A 122 -4.90 -2.90 -4.56
C GLY A 122 -4.85 -3.61 -3.20
N LEU A 123 -4.75 -2.83 -2.11
CA LEU A 123 -4.76 -3.38 -0.76
C LEU A 123 -6.13 -3.96 -0.37
N ASP A 124 -7.25 -3.49 -0.92
CA ASP A 124 -8.56 -4.10 -0.67
C ASP A 124 -8.67 -5.51 -1.25
N ALA A 125 -7.91 -5.85 -2.31
CA ALA A 125 -7.81 -7.22 -2.81
C ALA A 125 -7.20 -8.21 -1.81
N LEU A 126 -6.51 -7.73 -0.75
CA LEU A 126 -6.03 -8.59 0.35
C LEU A 126 -7.15 -9.18 1.20
N ASP A 127 -8.38 -8.65 1.11
CA ASP A 127 -9.52 -9.22 1.80
C ASP A 127 -9.73 -10.69 1.38
N GLY A 128 -9.61 -11.01 0.09
CA GLY A 128 -9.72 -12.41 -0.38
C GLY A 128 -8.67 -13.33 0.23
N TYR A 129 -7.43 -12.84 0.37
CA TYR A 129 -6.33 -13.60 0.97
C TYR A 129 -6.54 -13.87 2.46
N TYR A 130 -6.78 -12.82 3.26
CA TYR A 130 -6.87 -12.94 4.72
C TYR A 130 -8.23 -13.43 5.22
N SER A 131 -9.32 -13.06 4.56
CA SER A 131 -10.68 -13.45 5.01
C SER A 131 -11.10 -14.84 4.52
N LYS A 132 -10.58 -15.31 3.39
CA LYS A 132 -11.01 -16.58 2.77
C LYS A 132 -9.87 -17.58 2.62
N TYR A 133 -8.84 -17.25 1.84
CA TYR A 133 -7.82 -18.23 1.44
C TYR A 133 -6.97 -18.74 2.60
N LEU A 134 -6.47 -17.86 3.47
CA LEU A 134 -5.62 -18.23 4.58
C LEU A 134 -6.37 -19.06 5.66
N PRO A 135 -7.59 -18.68 6.10
CA PRO A 135 -8.48 -19.55 6.86
C PRO A 135 -8.64 -20.94 6.26
N GLN A 136 -8.87 -20.98 4.96
CA GLN A 136 -9.11 -22.21 4.25
C GLN A 136 -7.88 -23.11 4.16
N LEU A 137 -6.68 -22.54 4.01
CA LEU A 137 -5.42 -23.29 4.04
C LEU A 137 -5.21 -24.00 5.36
N VAL A 138 -5.47 -23.32 6.48
CA VAL A 138 -5.35 -23.91 7.82
C VAL A 138 -6.36 -25.05 7.98
N LEU A 139 -7.61 -24.84 7.58
CA LEU A 139 -8.62 -25.90 7.59
C LEU A 139 -8.27 -27.09 6.68
N ALA A 140 -7.69 -26.84 5.50
CA ALA A 140 -7.27 -27.86 4.55
C ALA A 140 -6.11 -28.73 5.02
N VAL A 141 -5.37 -28.29 6.05
CA VAL A 141 -4.37 -29.13 6.71
C VAL A 141 -4.99 -29.83 7.92
N ILE A 142 -5.66 -29.08 8.80
CA ILE A 142 -6.12 -29.60 10.10
C ILE A 142 -7.28 -30.59 9.93
N VAL A 143 -8.33 -30.21 9.20
CA VAL A 143 -9.56 -31.00 9.10
C VAL A 143 -9.29 -32.36 8.45
N PRO A 144 -8.61 -32.46 7.28
CA PRO A 144 -8.35 -33.76 6.68
C PRO A 144 -7.50 -34.66 7.54
N VAL A 145 -6.49 -34.12 8.25
CA VAL A 145 -5.65 -34.91 9.16
C VAL A 145 -6.47 -35.48 10.30
N VAL A 146 -7.22 -34.64 11.02
CA VAL A 146 -8.05 -35.07 12.17
C VAL A 146 -9.11 -36.09 11.74
N LEU A 147 -9.82 -35.83 10.65
CA LEU A 147 -10.88 -36.71 10.16
C LEU A 147 -10.33 -38.01 9.56
N ALA A 148 -9.24 -37.96 8.80
CA ALA A 148 -8.59 -39.17 8.28
C ALA A 148 -8.08 -40.04 9.42
N THR A 149 -7.45 -39.46 10.44
CA THR A 149 -7.03 -40.21 11.64
C THR A 149 -8.23 -40.90 12.32
N ALA A 150 -9.36 -40.20 12.47
CA ALA A 150 -10.57 -40.80 13.03
C ALA A 150 -11.14 -41.95 12.16
N ILE A 151 -11.13 -41.80 10.82
CA ILE A 151 -11.51 -42.87 9.88
C ILE A 151 -10.54 -44.06 10.03
N GLY A 152 -9.25 -43.82 10.14
CA GLY A 152 -8.21 -44.85 10.29
C GLY A 152 -8.36 -45.70 11.54
N PHE A 153 -8.79 -45.10 12.65
CA PHE A 153 -9.08 -45.85 13.88
C PHE A 153 -10.29 -46.79 13.74
N GLN A 154 -11.20 -46.52 12.81
CA GLN A 154 -12.37 -47.36 12.55
C GLN A 154 -12.13 -48.38 11.43
N ASP A 155 -11.50 -47.95 10.34
CA ASP A 155 -11.21 -48.80 9.18
C ASP A 155 -9.99 -48.32 8.38
N ILE A 156 -8.91 -49.12 8.41
CA ILE A 156 -7.66 -48.82 7.73
C ILE A 156 -7.84 -48.80 6.19
N LYS A 157 -8.74 -49.61 5.62
CA LYS A 157 -8.93 -49.67 4.16
C LYS A 157 -9.54 -48.37 3.63
N SER A 158 -10.53 -47.83 4.31
CA SER A 158 -11.12 -46.52 3.99
C SER A 158 -10.12 -45.39 4.18
N LEU A 159 -9.25 -45.44 5.20
CA LEU A 159 -8.15 -44.49 5.35
C LEU A 159 -7.21 -44.51 4.14
N ILE A 160 -6.82 -45.68 3.64
CA ILE A 160 -5.92 -45.80 2.47
C ILE A 160 -6.55 -45.11 1.26
N ILE A 161 -7.84 -45.32 0.99
CA ILE A 161 -8.54 -44.67 -0.12
C ILE A 161 -8.45 -43.14 0.03
N VAL A 162 -8.74 -42.63 1.22
CA VAL A 162 -8.70 -41.19 1.52
C VAL A 162 -7.27 -40.62 1.37
N VAL A 163 -6.26 -41.27 1.95
CA VAL A 163 -4.86 -40.82 1.88
C VAL A 163 -4.30 -40.86 0.46
N VAL A 164 -4.75 -41.79 -0.38
CA VAL A 164 -4.34 -41.87 -1.79
C VAL A 164 -5.06 -40.82 -2.64
N THR A 165 -6.33 -40.53 -2.34
CA THR A 165 -7.15 -39.61 -3.15
C THR A 165 -7.00 -38.15 -2.76
N ILE A 166 -6.73 -37.81 -1.48
CA ILE A 166 -6.53 -36.42 -1.04
C ILE A 166 -5.42 -35.72 -1.84
N PRO A 167 -4.19 -36.28 -2.00
CA PRO A 167 -3.09 -35.61 -2.70
C PRO A 167 -3.34 -35.40 -4.20
N LEU A 168 -4.30 -36.13 -4.77
CA LEU A 168 -4.69 -35.96 -6.16
C LEU A 168 -5.28 -34.56 -6.39
N ILE A 169 -6.03 -34.02 -5.42
CA ILE A 169 -6.64 -32.69 -5.51
C ILE A 169 -5.58 -31.57 -5.66
N PRO A 170 -4.59 -31.40 -4.74
CA PRO A 170 -3.55 -30.40 -4.90
C PRO A 170 -2.61 -30.67 -6.08
N LEU A 171 -2.41 -31.93 -6.49
CA LEU A 171 -1.64 -32.25 -7.70
C LEU A 171 -2.30 -31.66 -8.96
N PHE A 172 -3.62 -31.87 -9.14
CA PHE A 172 -4.36 -31.27 -10.24
C PHE A 172 -4.43 -29.75 -10.12
N MET A 173 -4.55 -29.23 -8.90
CA MET A 173 -4.49 -27.79 -8.64
C MET A 173 -3.16 -27.20 -9.11
N ALA A 174 -2.02 -27.82 -8.78
CA ALA A 174 -0.71 -27.36 -9.23
C ALA A 174 -0.56 -27.41 -10.77
N LEU A 175 -1.04 -28.50 -11.39
CA LEU A 175 -1.01 -28.65 -12.85
C LEU A 175 -1.80 -27.56 -13.59
N ILE A 176 -2.94 -27.14 -13.03
CA ILE A 176 -3.77 -26.05 -13.58
C ILE A 176 -3.20 -24.67 -13.21
N GLY A 177 -2.67 -24.54 -11.99
CA GLY A 177 -2.02 -23.35 -11.43
C GLY A 177 -0.82 -22.88 -12.25
N TRP A 178 0.04 -23.81 -12.66
CA TRP A 178 1.23 -23.50 -13.48
C TRP A 178 0.88 -22.95 -14.87
N ARG A 179 -0.34 -23.19 -15.36
CA ARG A 179 -0.84 -22.59 -16.61
C ARG A 179 -1.55 -21.25 -16.42
N THR A 180 -1.85 -20.86 -15.18
CA THR A 180 -2.64 -19.65 -14.85
C THR A 180 -1.81 -18.50 -14.31
N GLU A 181 -0.64 -18.75 -13.71
CA GLU A 181 0.25 -17.71 -13.14
C GLU A 181 0.59 -16.62 -14.18
N ALA A 182 0.95 -17.03 -15.41
CA ALA A 182 1.23 -16.12 -16.51
C ALA A 182 0.01 -15.30 -16.97
N ALA A 183 -1.21 -15.84 -16.82
CA ALA A 183 -2.45 -15.17 -17.21
C ALA A 183 -2.87 -14.10 -16.18
N VAL A 184 -2.70 -14.38 -14.88
CA VAL A 184 -3.01 -13.43 -13.80
C VAL A 184 -2.05 -12.23 -13.84
N ALA A 185 -0.74 -12.46 -13.97
CA ALA A 185 0.25 -11.40 -14.08
C ALA A 185 0.00 -10.50 -15.31
N LYS A 186 -0.41 -11.10 -16.43
CA LYS A 186 -0.79 -10.37 -17.64
C LYS A 186 -2.05 -9.53 -17.44
N ARG A 187 -3.09 -10.07 -16.77
CA ARG A 187 -4.34 -9.35 -16.43
C ARG A 187 -4.06 -8.11 -15.58
N PHE A 188 -3.26 -8.22 -14.53
CA PHE A 188 -2.90 -7.07 -13.67
C PHE A 188 -2.20 -5.97 -14.48
N LYS A 189 -1.22 -6.35 -15.32
CA LYS A 189 -0.51 -5.40 -16.19
C LYS A 189 -1.44 -4.69 -17.20
N VAL A 190 -2.43 -5.39 -17.75
CA VAL A 190 -3.43 -4.83 -18.66
C VAL A 190 -4.38 -3.89 -17.92
N ALA A 191 -4.85 -4.26 -16.72
CA ALA A 191 -5.72 -3.42 -15.90
C ALA A 191 -5.04 -2.12 -15.48
N THR A 192 -3.77 -2.19 -15.02
CA THR A 192 -2.97 -1.00 -14.69
C THR A 192 -2.77 -0.10 -15.92
N ARG A 193 -2.53 -0.68 -17.10
CA ARG A 193 -2.41 0.10 -18.34
C ARG A 193 -3.71 0.83 -18.70
N LEU A 194 -4.86 0.19 -18.51
CA LEU A 194 -6.16 0.82 -18.73
C LEU A 194 -6.40 1.97 -17.73
N ALA A 195 -6.12 1.75 -16.44
CA ALA A 195 -6.27 2.78 -15.40
C ALA A 195 -5.38 4.00 -15.68
N ASN A 196 -4.11 3.79 -16.02
CA ASN A 196 -3.19 4.86 -16.37
C ASN A 196 -3.66 5.61 -17.64
N HIS A 197 -4.05 4.88 -18.68
CA HIS A 197 -4.55 5.51 -19.91
C HIS A 197 -5.82 6.33 -19.67
N PHE A 198 -6.72 5.87 -18.80
CA PHE A 198 -7.92 6.62 -18.42
C PHE A 198 -7.57 7.89 -17.64
N ALA A 199 -6.65 7.80 -16.67
CA ALA A 199 -6.17 8.96 -15.92
C ALA A 199 -5.52 10.01 -16.85
N ASP A 200 -4.67 9.58 -17.79
CA ASP A 200 -4.03 10.45 -18.78
C ASP A 200 -5.05 11.14 -19.69
N LEU A 201 -6.09 10.41 -20.13
CA LEU A 201 -7.17 10.96 -20.95
C LEU A 201 -8.00 12.00 -20.19
N VAL A 202 -8.29 11.77 -18.90
CA VAL A 202 -9.03 12.72 -18.06
C VAL A 202 -8.20 13.98 -17.85
N ALA A 203 -6.91 13.84 -17.51
CA ALA A 203 -6.00 14.97 -17.33
C ALA A 203 -5.79 15.76 -18.64
N GLY A 204 -5.71 15.08 -19.79
CA GLY A 204 -5.50 15.68 -21.11
C GLY A 204 -6.78 16.08 -21.86
N LEU A 205 -7.96 15.87 -21.27
CA LEU A 205 -9.25 16.10 -21.93
C LEU A 205 -9.43 17.54 -22.45
N PRO A 206 -9.07 18.60 -21.69
CA PRO A 206 -9.16 19.98 -22.19
C PRO A 206 -8.34 20.19 -23.46
N THR A 207 -7.12 19.67 -23.50
CA THR A 207 -6.24 19.73 -24.67
C THR A 207 -6.84 18.98 -25.85
N LEU A 208 -7.35 17.76 -25.63
CA LEU A 208 -7.99 16.95 -26.67
C LEU A 208 -9.27 17.59 -27.24
N GLN A 209 -10.02 18.33 -26.43
CA GLN A 209 -11.18 19.10 -26.86
C GLN A 209 -10.76 20.29 -27.74
N VAL A 210 -9.74 21.04 -27.33
CA VAL A 210 -9.19 22.17 -28.10
C VAL A 210 -8.72 21.72 -29.50
N PHE A 211 -8.09 20.54 -29.61
CA PHE A 211 -7.66 19.99 -30.89
C PHE A 211 -8.72 19.17 -31.63
N GLY A 212 -9.95 19.06 -31.11
CA GLY A 212 -11.04 18.31 -31.76
C GLY A 212 -10.80 16.78 -31.86
N ARG A 213 -9.87 16.24 -31.07
CA ARG A 213 -9.42 14.84 -31.14
C ARG A 213 -10.10 13.90 -30.14
N ALA A 214 -10.98 14.40 -29.28
CA ALA A 214 -11.66 13.60 -28.26
C ALA A 214 -12.36 12.33 -28.81
N ARG A 215 -13.00 12.43 -29.99
CA ARG A 215 -13.67 11.26 -30.63
C ARG A 215 -12.69 10.21 -31.17
N ALA A 216 -11.48 10.60 -31.57
CA ALA A 216 -10.47 9.67 -32.05
C ALA A 216 -9.88 8.82 -30.89
N GLN A 217 -9.83 9.36 -29.68
CA GLN A 217 -9.39 8.62 -28.49
C GLN A 217 -10.43 7.60 -28.00
N LEU A 218 -11.70 7.77 -28.35
CA LEU A 218 -12.78 6.82 -28.06
C LEU A 218 -12.57 5.44 -28.73
N GLU A 219 -11.95 5.41 -29.91
CA GLU A 219 -11.54 4.15 -30.56
C GLU A 219 -10.38 3.46 -29.83
N GLY A 220 -9.43 4.24 -29.33
CA GLY A 220 -8.34 3.74 -28.48
C GLY A 220 -8.88 3.08 -27.21
N LEU A 221 -9.78 3.78 -26.52
CA LEU A 221 -10.45 3.28 -25.32
C LEU A 221 -11.23 1.98 -25.57
N ARG A 222 -12.00 1.90 -26.66
CA ARG A 222 -12.74 0.68 -27.04
C ARG A 222 -11.83 -0.52 -27.29
N ARG A 223 -10.65 -0.31 -27.89
CA ARG A 223 -9.66 -1.39 -28.10
C ARG A 223 -9.08 -1.87 -26.77
N THR A 224 -8.78 -0.95 -25.85
CA THR A 224 -8.28 -1.31 -24.51
C THR A 224 -9.37 -2.01 -23.69
N GLU A 225 -10.62 -1.56 -23.77
CA GLU A 225 -11.77 -2.20 -23.15
C GLU A 225 -11.98 -3.62 -23.69
N SER A 226 -11.96 -3.82 -25.01
CA SER A 226 -12.12 -5.15 -25.61
C SER A 226 -10.99 -6.10 -25.19
N ALA A 227 -9.74 -5.61 -25.14
CA ALA A 227 -8.61 -6.40 -24.66
C ALA A 227 -8.78 -6.82 -23.19
N ASN A 228 -9.24 -5.90 -22.33
CA ASN A 228 -9.54 -6.20 -20.93
C ASN A 228 -10.68 -7.23 -20.79
N ARG A 229 -11.73 -7.11 -21.61
CA ARG A 229 -12.85 -8.05 -21.64
C ARG A 229 -12.39 -9.45 -22.05
N ASP A 230 -11.62 -9.55 -23.13
CA ASP A 230 -11.16 -10.84 -23.65
C ASP A 230 -10.21 -11.55 -22.68
N GLU A 231 -9.31 -10.80 -22.02
CA GLU A 231 -8.44 -11.35 -20.98
C GLU A 231 -9.24 -11.80 -19.75
N THR A 232 -10.22 -11.01 -19.30
CA THR A 232 -11.13 -11.37 -18.20
C THR A 232 -11.90 -12.65 -18.51
N MET A 233 -12.48 -12.78 -19.71
CA MET A 233 -13.19 -13.98 -20.13
C MET A 233 -12.29 -15.20 -20.20
N ARG A 234 -11.02 -15.04 -20.61
CA ARG A 234 -10.04 -16.12 -20.61
C ARG A 234 -9.73 -16.58 -19.19
N THR A 235 -9.53 -15.66 -18.25
CA THR A 235 -9.31 -15.98 -16.82
C THR A 235 -10.51 -16.70 -16.21
N LEU A 236 -11.73 -16.20 -16.45
CA LEU A 236 -12.96 -16.83 -15.97
C LEU A 236 -13.13 -18.26 -16.50
N ARG A 237 -12.85 -18.49 -17.80
CA ARG A 237 -12.89 -19.84 -18.38
C ARG A 237 -11.94 -20.81 -17.66
N ILE A 238 -10.74 -20.36 -17.33
CA ILE A 238 -9.78 -21.21 -16.63
C ILE A 238 -10.22 -21.46 -15.18
N SER A 239 -10.69 -20.43 -14.48
CA SER A 239 -11.21 -20.56 -13.10
C SER A 239 -12.39 -21.54 -13.04
N PHE A 240 -13.37 -21.44 -13.95
CA PHE A 240 -14.51 -22.36 -14.00
C PHE A 240 -14.11 -23.79 -14.35
N LEU A 241 -13.23 -23.99 -15.34
CA LEU A 241 -12.77 -25.33 -15.72
C LEU A 241 -11.97 -25.99 -14.59
N SER A 242 -11.16 -25.19 -13.88
CA SER A 242 -10.44 -25.61 -12.68
C SER A 242 -11.39 -26.03 -11.57
N SER A 243 -12.36 -25.18 -11.23
CA SER A 243 -13.37 -25.48 -10.22
C SER A 243 -14.19 -26.72 -10.56
N PHE A 244 -14.55 -26.89 -11.84
CA PHE A 244 -15.29 -28.08 -12.31
C PHE A 244 -14.46 -29.36 -12.17
N ALA A 245 -13.18 -29.33 -12.56
CA ALA A 245 -12.29 -30.48 -12.42
C ALA A 245 -12.10 -30.90 -10.95
N LEU A 246 -11.96 -29.91 -10.05
CA LEU A 246 -11.86 -30.14 -8.60
C LEU A 246 -13.16 -30.74 -8.03
N GLU A 247 -14.32 -30.24 -8.46
CA GLU A 247 -15.63 -30.76 -8.05
C GLU A 247 -15.82 -32.22 -8.48
N LEU A 248 -15.44 -32.54 -9.72
CA LEU A 248 -15.53 -33.89 -10.27
C LEU A 248 -14.64 -34.89 -9.50
N LEU A 249 -13.39 -34.51 -9.22
CA LEU A 249 -12.44 -35.35 -8.49
C LEU A 249 -12.87 -35.60 -7.05
N ALA A 250 -13.34 -34.56 -6.35
CA ALA A 250 -13.85 -34.70 -4.99
C ALA A 250 -15.08 -35.62 -4.96
N THR A 251 -16.03 -35.41 -5.87
CA THR A 251 -17.24 -36.24 -5.97
C THR A 251 -16.91 -37.69 -6.28
N LEU A 252 -15.98 -37.95 -7.21
CA LEU A 252 -15.53 -39.30 -7.54
C LEU A 252 -14.83 -39.98 -6.37
N SER A 253 -14.03 -39.23 -5.61
CA SER A 253 -13.33 -39.75 -4.42
C SER A 253 -14.32 -40.14 -3.32
N VAL A 254 -15.33 -39.30 -3.06
CA VAL A 254 -16.43 -39.62 -2.12
C VAL A 254 -17.23 -40.82 -2.62
N ALA A 255 -17.53 -40.89 -3.91
CA ALA A 255 -18.24 -42.03 -4.52
C ALA A 255 -17.46 -43.34 -4.36
N LEU A 256 -16.13 -43.32 -4.54
CA LEU A 256 -15.27 -44.48 -4.35
C LEU A 256 -15.33 -44.99 -2.90
N VAL A 257 -15.27 -44.09 -1.91
CA VAL A 257 -15.44 -44.45 -0.50
C VAL A 257 -16.84 -45.02 -0.26
N ALA A 258 -17.89 -44.38 -0.77
CA ALA A 258 -19.28 -44.81 -0.59
C ALA A 258 -19.54 -46.20 -1.18
N VAL A 259 -19.09 -46.46 -2.41
CA VAL A 259 -19.28 -47.75 -3.10
C VAL A 259 -18.52 -48.87 -2.38
N THR A 260 -17.26 -48.62 -2.00
CA THR A 260 -16.45 -49.63 -1.30
C THR A 260 -17.00 -49.96 0.08
N VAL A 261 -17.44 -48.95 0.85
CA VAL A 261 -18.12 -49.15 2.13
C VAL A 261 -19.45 -49.89 1.93
N GLY A 262 -20.26 -49.51 0.94
CA GLY A 262 -21.54 -50.14 0.63
C GLY A 262 -21.43 -51.64 0.32
N PHE A 263 -20.50 -52.02 -0.56
CA PHE A 263 -20.26 -53.44 -0.86
C PHE A 263 -19.78 -54.23 0.37
N ARG A 264 -18.98 -53.63 1.24
CA ARG A 264 -18.49 -54.29 2.45
C ARG A 264 -19.58 -54.51 3.50
N VAL A 265 -20.49 -53.55 3.64
CA VAL A 265 -21.68 -53.71 4.49
C VAL A 265 -22.59 -54.81 3.92
N ALA A 266 -22.84 -54.79 2.61
CA ALA A 266 -23.66 -55.81 1.94
C ALA A 266 -23.07 -57.23 2.05
N ALA A 267 -21.73 -57.35 2.03
CA ALA A 267 -21.02 -58.61 2.25
C ALA A 267 -20.90 -59.01 3.73
N GLY A 268 -21.45 -58.22 4.67
CA GLY A 268 -21.39 -58.50 6.11
C GLY A 268 -20.03 -58.23 6.78
N GLY A 269 -19.09 -57.59 6.07
CA GLY A 269 -17.74 -57.32 6.55
C GLY A 269 -17.56 -55.98 7.29
N MET A 270 -18.65 -55.23 7.51
CA MET A 270 -18.66 -53.95 8.23
C MET A 270 -20.03 -53.70 8.86
N ASP A 271 -20.06 -53.17 10.08
CA ASP A 271 -21.30 -52.82 10.77
C ASP A 271 -21.91 -51.49 10.25
N LEU A 272 -23.21 -51.33 10.43
CA LEU A 272 -23.95 -50.15 9.96
C LEU A 272 -23.45 -48.85 10.60
N ARG A 273 -23.01 -48.89 11.87
CA ARG A 273 -22.55 -47.69 12.58
C ARG A 273 -21.23 -47.19 12.00
N THR A 274 -20.24 -48.06 11.87
CA THR A 274 -18.94 -47.71 11.28
C THR A 274 -19.08 -47.23 9.84
N SER A 275 -19.92 -47.89 9.05
CA SER A 275 -20.15 -47.49 7.66
C SER A 275 -20.80 -46.11 7.53
N LEU A 276 -21.83 -45.80 8.34
CA LEU A 276 -22.44 -44.47 8.38
C LEU A 276 -21.46 -43.40 8.86
N PHE A 277 -20.65 -43.70 9.87
CA PHE A 277 -19.62 -42.77 10.36
C PHE A 277 -18.62 -42.40 9.25
N ILE A 278 -18.10 -43.40 8.53
CA ILE A 278 -17.17 -43.18 7.41
C ILE A 278 -17.86 -42.44 6.26
N LEU A 279 -19.10 -42.80 5.91
CA LEU A 279 -19.85 -42.18 4.82
C LEU A 279 -20.13 -40.69 5.07
N ILE A 280 -20.44 -40.33 6.32
CA ILE A 280 -20.68 -38.94 6.72
C ILE A 280 -19.39 -38.13 6.73
N LEU A 281 -18.28 -38.71 7.20
CA LEU A 281 -16.99 -38.01 7.25
C LEU A 281 -16.29 -37.88 5.90
N ALA A 282 -16.50 -38.81 4.97
CA ALA A 282 -15.81 -38.81 3.68
C ALA A 282 -15.88 -37.46 2.94
N PRO A 283 -17.06 -36.84 2.69
CA PRO A 283 -17.11 -35.54 2.00
C PRO A 283 -16.47 -34.40 2.81
N GLU A 284 -16.56 -34.42 4.14
CA GLU A 284 -15.99 -33.39 5.02
C GLU A 284 -14.45 -33.38 4.98
N VAL A 285 -13.82 -34.52 4.67
CA VAL A 285 -12.36 -34.61 4.48
C VAL A 285 -11.90 -33.88 3.21
N PHE A 286 -12.64 -33.99 2.11
CA PHE A 286 -12.24 -33.41 0.83
C PHE A 286 -12.66 -31.93 0.67
N LEU A 287 -13.71 -31.51 1.37
CA LEU A 287 -14.30 -30.17 1.25
C LEU A 287 -13.25 -29.05 1.45
N PRO A 288 -12.42 -29.05 2.51
CA PRO A 288 -11.52 -27.95 2.75
C PRO A 288 -10.40 -27.83 1.72
N VAL A 289 -9.85 -28.96 1.28
CA VAL A 289 -8.80 -29.04 0.25
C VAL A 289 -9.32 -28.52 -1.09
N ARG A 290 -10.56 -28.86 -1.44
CA ARG A 290 -11.24 -28.35 -2.64
C ARG A 290 -11.42 -26.83 -2.59
N GLN A 291 -11.85 -26.29 -1.45
CA GLN A 291 -12.10 -24.86 -1.29
C GLN A 291 -10.81 -24.02 -1.41
N VAL A 292 -9.66 -24.52 -0.96
CA VAL A 292 -8.35 -23.87 -1.20
C VAL A 292 -8.10 -23.68 -2.70
N GLY A 293 -8.40 -24.70 -3.51
CA GLY A 293 -8.25 -24.66 -4.96
C GLY A 293 -9.10 -23.58 -5.62
N ALA A 294 -10.35 -23.43 -5.20
CA ALA A 294 -11.25 -22.41 -5.72
C ALA A 294 -10.80 -20.98 -5.33
N LEU A 295 -10.33 -20.81 -4.08
CA LEU A 295 -9.97 -19.50 -3.51
C LEU A 295 -8.56 -19.02 -3.89
N PHE A 296 -7.72 -19.87 -4.50
CA PHE A 296 -6.36 -19.50 -4.89
C PHE A 296 -6.32 -18.32 -5.87
N HIS A 297 -7.26 -18.26 -6.81
CA HIS A 297 -7.34 -17.17 -7.76
C HIS A 297 -7.76 -15.85 -7.12
N ASP A 298 -8.68 -15.89 -6.15
CA ASP A 298 -9.12 -14.72 -5.39
C ASP A 298 -7.98 -14.13 -4.53
N ALA A 299 -7.07 -14.99 -4.05
CA ALA A 299 -5.90 -14.60 -3.28
C ALA A 299 -4.75 -14.02 -4.14
N ALA A 300 -4.65 -14.41 -5.41
CA ALA A 300 -3.51 -14.06 -6.27
C ALA A 300 -3.42 -12.55 -6.54
N ASP A 301 -4.55 -11.89 -6.78
CA ASP A 301 -4.61 -10.45 -7.02
C ASP A 301 -4.12 -9.66 -5.78
N GLY A 302 -4.51 -10.08 -4.58
CA GLY A 302 -4.06 -9.48 -3.32
C GLY A 302 -2.57 -9.70 -3.04
N MET A 303 -2.05 -10.90 -3.30
CA MET A 303 -0.61 -11.17 -3.14
C MET A 303 0.26 -10.35 -4.10
N ALA A 304 -0.19 -10.16 -5.35
CA ALA A 304 0.52 -9.31 -6.30
C ALA A 304 0.57 -7.84 -5.83
N ALA A 305 -0.53 -7.32 -5.27
CA ALA A 305 -0.55 -5.98 -4.68
C ALA A 305 0.35 -5.87 -3.44
N ALA A 306 0.42 -6.91 -2.60
CA ALA A 306 1.34 -6.95 -1.46
C ALA A 306 2.80 -6.91 -1.90
N GLU A 307 3.19 -7.61 -2.96
CA GLU A 307 4.57 -7.62 -3.46
C GLU A 307 5.00 -6.22 -3.92
N VAL A 308 4.15 -5.53 -4.69
CA VAL A 308 4.38 -4.14 -5.09
C VAL A 308 4.47 -3.22 -3.86
N SER A 309 3.61 -3.45 -2.86
CA SER A 309 3.64 -2.71 -1.60
C SER A 309 4.97 -2.91 -0.87
N PHE A 310 5.48 -4.13 -0.81
CA PHE A 310 6.77 -4.40 -0.17
C PHE A 310 7.94 -3.75 -0.90
N GLY A 311 7.96 -3.79 -2.23
CA GLY A 311 8.98 -3.08 -3.00
C GLY A 311 9.03 -1.59 -2.67
N LEU A 312 7.85 -0.94 -2.55
CA LEU A 312 7.75 0.47 -2.19
C LEU A 312 8.12 0.76 -0.72
N ILE A 313 7.78 -0.15 0.20
CA ILE A 313 8.16 0.04 1.60
C ILE A 313 9.66 -0.21 1.80
N GLU A 314 10.25 -1.17 1.09
CA GLU A 314 11.68 -1.48 1.12
C GLU A 314 12.52 -0.41 0.42
N SER A 315 11.96 0.34 -0.53
CA SER A 315 12.64 1.48 -1.15
C SER A 315 12.63 2.75 -0.27
N GLY A 316 11.84 2.80 0.79
CA GLY A 316 11.84 3.90 1.75
C GLY A 316 13.13 3.98 2.57
N ARG A 317 13.50 5.17 3.05
CA ARG A 317 14.65 5.30 3.95
C ARG A 317 14.33 4.65 5.30
N PRO A 318 15.25 3.87 5.90
CA PRO A 318 15.03 3.27 7.19
C PRO A 318 14.86 4.35 8.27
N MET A 319 13.95 4.08 9.22
CA MET A 319 13.88 4.85 10.46
C MET A 319 15.03 4.41 11.36
N GLY A 320 15.84 5.37 11.82
CA GLY A 320 16.90 5.13 12.81
C GLY A 320 16.33 4.65 14.15
N SER A 321 17.17 4.03 14.98
CA SER A 321 16.78 3.59 16.32
C SER A 321 16.37 4.80 17.16
N GLY A 322 15.11 4.83 17.60
CA GLY A 322 14.42 5.99 18.14
C GLY A 322 15.20 6.82 19.16
N GLY A 323 15.29 8.12 18.86
CA GLY A 323 15.72 9.22 19.70
C GLY A 323 15.35 10.51 18.98
N ASP A 324 15.05 11.59 19.71
CA ASP A 324 14.89 12.89 19.08
C ASP A 324 16.30 13.33 18.64
N VAL A 325 16.52 13.39 17.32
CA VAL A 325 17.79 13.85 16.78
C VAL A 325 17.83 15.35 16.99
N ASP A 326 18.72 15.80 17.88
CA ASP A 326 19.00 17.22 18.05
C ASP A 326 19.74 17.72 16.80
N MET A 327 19.04 18.51 16.00
CA MET A 327 19.54 19.02 14.73
C MET A 327 19.86 20.50 14.92
N PRO A 328 21.13 20.93 14.74
CA PRO A 328 21.51 22.31 14.95
C PRO A 328 20.79 23.24 13.98
N SER A 329 20.41 24.43 14.47
CA SER A 329 19.67 25.41 13.66
C SER A 329 20.60 26.09 12.66
N PRO A 330 20.20 26.23 11.38
CA PRO A 330 20.92 27.06 10.42
C PRO A 330 20.99 28.56 10.76
N ARG A 331 20.34 29.00 11.85
CA ARG A 331 20.54 30.34 12.44
C ARG A 331 21.84 30.46 13.23
N ASP A 332 22.43 29.34 13.63
CA ASP A 332 23.62 29.29 14.49
C ASP A 332 24.82 28.67 13.78
N VAL A 333 24.56 27.68 12.90
CA VAL A 333 25.58 26.95 12.17
C VAL A 333 25.43 27.08 10.65
N PRO A 334 26.53 27.02 9.89
CA PRO A 334 26.46 27.08 8.43
C PRO A 334 25.93 25.77 7.83
N VAL A 335 25.32 25.89 6.65
CA VAL A 335 24.97 24.75 5.79
C VAL A 335 25.96 24.72 4.63
N VAL A 336 26.66 23.60 4.45
CA VAL A 336 27.72 23.44 3.45
C VAL A 336 27.38 22.29 2.52
N ILE A 337 27.29 22.58 1.23
CA ILE A 337 27.15 21.59 0.16
C ILE A 337 28.49 21.50 -0.55
N SER A 338 29.04 20.29 -0.71
CA SER A 338 30.34 20.07 -1.35
C SER A 338 30.23 19.03 -2.46
N GLY A 339 30.56 19.43 -3.69
CA GLY A 339 30.67 18.54 -4.85
C GLY A 339 29.40 17.75 -5.16
N LEU A 340 28.22 18.33 -4.96
CA LEU A 340 26.94 17.65 -5.11
C LEU A 340 26.66 17.32 -6.59
N THR A 341 26.53 16.02 -6.88
CA THR A 341 26.24 15.50 -8.23
C THR A 341 25.07 14.53 -8.19
N HIS A 342 24.16 14.62 -9.16
CA HIS A 342 23.09 13.63 -9.34
C HIS A 342 22.69 13.46 -10.79
N THR A 343 22.45 12.22 -11.20
CA THR A 343 22.04 11.83 -12.54
C THR A 343 20.73 11.06 -12.46
N TYR A 344 19.66 11.60 -13.05
CA TYR A 344 18.40 10.86 -13.18
C TYR A 344 18.58 9.64 -14.07
N GLU A 345 17.81 8.58 -13.81
CA GLU A 345 17.79 7.38 -14.64
C GLU A 345 17.46 7.74 -16.11
N GLY A 346 18.34 7.32 -17.03
CA GLY A 346 18.20 7.61 -18.46
C GLY A 346 18.65 9.01 -18.89
N ALA A 347 19.22 9.83 -17.99
CA ALA A 347 19.86 11.09 -18.36
C ALA A 347 21.31 10.87 -18.83
N ASP A 348 21.74 11.61 -19.85
CA ASP A 348 23.10 11.54 -20.40
C ASP A 348 24.13 12.34 -19.59
N ARG A 349 23.67 13.25 -18.71
CA ARG A 349 24.54 14.16 -17.95
C ARG A 349 24.01 14.37 -16.53
N PRO A 350 24.91 14.55 -15.55
CA PRO A 350 24.55 14.96 -14.20
C PRO A 350 23.95 16.37 -14.17
N ALA A 351 22.99 16.59 -13.26
CA ALA A 351 22.35 17.88 -12.99
C ALA A 351 21.78 17.89 -11.55
N PRO A 352 22.49 18.44 -10.54
CA PRO A 352 23.72 19.22 -10.66
C PRO A 352 24.96 18.38 -10.94
N ASP A 353 26.04 19.03 -11.37
CA ASP A 353 27.37 18.45 -11.56
C ASP A 353 28.39 19.19 -10.68
N GLY A 354 28.78 18.60 -9.55
CA GLY A 354 29.82 19.11 -8.66
C GLY A 354 29.47 20.39 -7.89
N LEU A 355 28.19 20.67 -7.66
CA LEU A 355 27.76 21.92 -7.01
C LEU A 355 28.34 22.03 -5.59
N SER A 356 29.03 23.14 -5.32
CA SER A 356 29.50 23.49 -3.99
C SER A 356 28.98 24.88 -3.59
N LEU A 357 28.36 24.98 -2.42
CA LEU A 357 27.89 26.25 -1.88
C LEU A 357 27.91 26.24 -0.35
N ARG A 358 28.02 27.42 0.25
CA ARG A 358 27.97 27.62 1.69
C ARG A 358 26.93 28.68 2.02
N ILE A 359 26.06 28.38 2.98
CA ILE A 359 25.06 29.28 3.52
C ILE A 359 25.45 29.58 4.96
N ASP A 360 25.97 30.78 5.19
CA ASP A 360 26.30 31.26 6.53
C ASP A 360 25.04 31.73 7.28
N PRO A 361 25.03 31.65 8.62
CA PRO A 361 23.93 32.13 9.45
C PRO A 361 23.41 33.53 9.09
N GLY A 362 22.10 33.63 8.81
CA GLY A 362 21.41 34.89 8.51
C GLY A 362 21.77 35.50 7.14
N LYS A 363 22.52 34.78 6.28
CA LYS A 363 22.91 35.25 4.95
C LYS A 363 21.91 34.83 3.88
N LEU A 364 21.75 35.70 2.87
CA LEU A 364 20.97 35.43 1.68
C LEU A 364 21.89 34.96 0.55
N VAL A 365 21.80 33.68 0.21
CA VAL A 365 22.54 33.06 -0.89
C VAL A 365 21.60 32.84 -2.07
N ALA A 366 21.96 33.37 -3.24
CA ALA A 366 21.22 33.13 -4.48
C ALA A 366 21.91 32.06 -5.34
N LEU A 367 21.14 31.08 -5.79
CA LEU A 367 21.56 30.06 -6.73
C LEU A 367 21.03 30.40 -8.13
N ALA A 368 21.93 30.85 -9.00
CA ALA A 368 21.66 31.21 -10.39
C ALA A 368 22.14 30.11 -11.35
N GLY A 369 21.64 30.12 -12.58
CA GLY A 369 22.07 29.19 -13.63
C GLY A 369 20.99 28.98 -14.69
N HIS A 370 21.35 28.40 -15.83
CA HIS A 370 20.41 28.15 -16.92
C HIS A 370 19.29 27.17 -16.52
N SER A 371 18.17 27.18 -17.24
CA SER A 371 17.12 26.17 -17.06
C SER A 371 17.68 24.77 -17.39
N GLY A 372 17.35 23.77 -16.57
CA GLY A 372 17.88 22.41 -16.71
C GLY A 372 19.28 22.18 -16.11
N GLY A 373 19.93 23.19 -15.52
CA GLY A 373 21.25 23.01 -14.87
C GLY A 373 21.22 22.11 -13.61
N GLY A 374 20.04 21.81 -13.05
CA GLY A 374 19.93 21.00 -11.83
C GLY A 374 19.64 21.78 -10.54
N LYS A 375 19.22 23.05 -10.63
CA LYS A 375 18.85 23.88 -9.46
C LYS A 375 17.75 23.22 -8.61
N THR A 376 16.66 22.79 -9.24
CA THR A 376 15.57 22.06 -8.56
C THR A 376 16.06 20.73 -7.99
N THR A 377 16.95 20.02 -8.67
CA THR A 377 17.57 18.79 -8.14
C THR A 377 18.42 19.08 -6.91
N ALA A 378 19.22 20.15 -6.93
CA ALA A 378 20.01 20.56 -5.77
C ALA A 378 19.12 20.89 -4.56
N LEU A 379 18.00 21.58 -4.78
CA LEU A 379 16.99 21.79 -3.74
C LEU A 379 16.39 20.47 -3.26
N SER A 380 16.04 19.55 -4.16
CA SER A 380 15.51 18.23 -3.79
C SER A 380 16.50 17.41 -2.95
N CYS A 381 17.81 17.48 -3.25
CA CYS A 381 18.84 16.85 -2.42
C CYS A 381 18.93 17.53 -1.05
N LEU A 382 18.92 18.87 -1.00
CA LEU A 382 18.94 19.62 0.27
C LEU A 382 17.72 19.33 1.16
N LEU A 383 16.55 19.12 0.56
CA LEU A 383 15.30 18.76 1.25
C LEU A 383 15.25 17.26 1.64
N GLY A 384 16.21 16.47 1.13
CA GLY A 384 16.25 15.02 1.31
C GLY A 384 15.16 14.28 0.57
N PHE A 385 14.66 14.83 -0.53
CA PHE A 385 13.71 14.15 -1.41
C PHE A 385 14.40 13.22 -2.40
N ILE A 386 15.65 13.51 -2.74
CA ILE A 386 16.52 12.73 -3.62
C ILE A 386 17.86 12.50 -2.90
N ASP A 387 18.41 11.29 -3.02
CA ASP A 387 19.77 10.99 -2.60
C ASP A 387 20.73 11.35 -3.75
N PRO A 388 21.76 12.19 -3.52
CA PRO A 388 22.75 12.49 -4.55
C PRO A 388 23.62 11.26 -4.86
N ASP A 389 24.19 11.22 -6.06
CA ASP A 389 25.12 10.15 -6.46
C ASP A 389 26.49 10.33 -5.79
N SER A 390 26.90 11.59 -5.59
CA SER A 390 28.12 11.96 -4.88
C SER A 390 28.02 13.37 -4.28
N GLY A 391 28.97 13.68 -3.39
CA GLY A 391 29.04 14.93 -2.63
C GLY A 391 28.47 14.79 -1.21
N SER A 392 28.52 15.87 -0.46
CA SER A 392 28.05 15.91 0.93
C SER A 392 27.22 17.17 1.21
N ILE A 393 26.32 17.05 2.19
CA ILE A 393 25.53 18.16 2.73
C ILE A 393 25.73 18.14 4.24
N LEU A 394 26.39 19.15 4.77
CA LEU A 394 26.71 19.30 6.18
C LEU A 394 25.94 20.48 6.79
N VAL A 395 25.46 20.30 8.01
CA VAL A 395 24.84 21.35 8.82
C VAL A 395 25.59 21.39 10.16
N GLY A 396 26.46 22.37 10.32
CA GLY A 396 27.51 22.29 11.35
C GLY A 396 28.35 21.02 11.14
N ASP A 397 28.37 20.14 12.13
CA ASP A 397 29.11 18.88 12.11
C ASP A 397 28.25 17.65 11.68
N HIS A 398 26.98 17.86 11.31
CA HIS A 398 26.06 16.78 10.94
C HIS A 398 26.00 16.58 9.43
N GLU A 399 26.39 15.40 8.94
CA GLU A 399 26.25 14.99 7.55
C GLU A 399 24.85 14.41 7.29
N LEU A 400 24.17 14.92 6.25
CA LEU A 400 22.81 14.48 5.89
C LEU A 400 22.79 13.37 4.83
N VAL A 401 23.77 13.36 3.94
CA VAL A 401 23.84 12.36 2.85
C VAL A 401 24.12 10.98 3.46
N GLY A 402 23.25 10.00 3.17
CA GLY A 402 23.33 8.66 3.77
C GLY A 402 22.77 8.55 5.20
N ALA A 403 22.26 9.64 5.78
CA ALA A 403 21.64 9.61 7.11
C ALA A 403 20.26 8.92 7.10
N ASP A 404 19.87 8.38 8.26
CA ASP A 404 18.56 7.78 8.47
C ASP A 404 17.41 8.81 8.39
N GLU A 405 16.19 8.32 8.17
CA GLU A 405 15.01 9.17 8.01
C GLU A 405 14.71 10.05 9.25
N SER A 406 15.11 9.62 10.45
CA SER A 406 14.97 10.43 11.67
C SER A 406 15.81 11.72 11.63
N VAL A 407 17.01 11.66 11.06
CA VAL A 407 17.88 12.84 10.87
C VAL A 407 17.27 13.78 9.84
N TRP A 408 16.78 13.24 8.72
CA TRP A 408 16.09 14.02 7.70
C TRP A 408 14.80 14.68 8.20
N GLN A 409 14.05 14.02 9.09
CA GLN A 409 12.88 14.62 9.75
C GLN A 409 13.28 15.79 10.66
N ALA A 410 14.35 15.61 11.46
CA ALA A 410 14.87 16.69 12.29
C ALA A 410 15.38 17.87 11.44
N TRP A 411 16.06 17.58 10.34
CA TRP A 411 16.47 18.58 9.35
C TRP A 411 15.28 19.34 8.75
N ARG A 412 14.27 18.64 8.24
CA ARG A 412 13.07 19.27 7.65
C ARG A 412 12.27 20.11 8.66
N ARG A 413 12.40 19.86 9.97
CA ARG A 413 11.85 20.74 11.02
C ARG A 413 12.52 22.11 11.04
N GLN A 414 13.82 22.19 10.70
CA GLN A 414 14.58 23.43 10.58
C GLN A 414 14.32 24.21 9.27
N LEU A 415 13.52 23.67 8.35
CA LEU A 415 13.32 24.25 7.02
C LEU A 415 11.97 24.90 6.85
N ALA A 416 11.91 26.03 6.16
CA ALA A 416 10.71 26.54 5.52
C ALA A 416 10.93 26.56 3.99
N TYR A 417 10.05 25.90 3.23
CA TYR A 417 10.23 25.71 1.80
C TYR A 417 9.07 26.29 0.98
N VAL A 418 9.40 27.04 -0.06
CA VAL A 418 8.46 27.52 -1.07
C VAL A 418 8.87 26.96 -2.44
N PRO A 419 8.17 25.95 -2.97
CA PRO A 419 8.44 25.42 -4.31
C PRO A 419 7.99 26.39 -5.41
N GLN A 420 8.49 26.19 -6.63
CA GLN A 420 8.10 26.98 -7.82
C GLN A 420 6.59 26.91 -8.10
N ALA A 421 5.98 25.75 -7.86
CA ALA A 421 4.55 25.49 -7.97
C ALA A 421 3.99 24.99 -6.63
N PRO A 422 3.57 25.89 -5.71
CA PRO A 422 3.05 25.49 -4.42
C PRO A 422 1.71 24.75 -4.49
N ALA A 423 1.67 23.59 -3.85
CA ALA A 423 0.44 22.87 -3.58
C ALA A 423 -0.36 23.56 -2.46
N MET A 424 -1.70 23.56 -2.60
CA MET A 424 -2.63 24.01 -1.58
C MET A 424 -3.50 22.84 -1.14
N MET A 425 -3.91 22.89 0.13
CA MET A 425 -4.87 21.94 0.67
C MET A 425 -6.28 22.52 0.54
N ALA A 426 -7.27 21.66 0.28
CA ALA A 426 -8.67 22.05 0.34
C ALA A 426 -9.02 22.59 1.74
N GLY A 427 -9.66 23.76 1.80
CA GLY A 427 -9.90 24.49 3.04
C GLY A 427 -9.99 26.00 2.84
N THR A 428 -9.41 26.77 3.76
CA THR A 428 -9.31 28.24 3.66
C THR A 428 -7.86 28.68 3.44
N VAL A 429 -7.68 29.93 3.02
CA VAL A 429 -6.35 30.57 2.96
C VAL A 429 -5.67 30.56 4.34
N ALA A 430 -6.40 30.85 5.42
CA ALA A 430 -5.88 30.81 6.78
C ALA A 430 -5.36 29.41 7.14
N GLN A 431 -6.15 28.36 6.87
CA GLN A 431 -5.75 26.97 7.10
C GLN A 431 -4.51 26.58 6.28
N ASN A 432 -4.41 27.09 5.06
CA ASN A 432 -3.23 26.89 4.22
C ASN A 432 -1.99 27.57 4.81
N VAL A 433 -2.09 28.75 5.42
CA VAL A 433 -0.94 29.40 6.07
C VAL A 433 -0.57 28.70 7.39
N GLN A 434 -1.57 28.21 8.15
CA GLN A 434 -1.40 27.46 9.40
C GLN A 434 -0.63 26.14 9.23
N LEU A 435 -0.45 25.62 8.01
CA LEU A 435 0.47 24.51 7.77
C LEU A 435 1.93 24.84 8.16
N GLY A 436 2.29 26.13 8.22
CA GLY A 436 3.58 26.58 8.73
C GLY A 436 3.69 26.45 10.25
N TYR A 437 2.62 26.78 10.96
CA TYR A 437 2.47 26.66 12.41
C TYR A 437 0.96 26.54 12.77
N PRO A 438 0.47 25.37 13.23
CA PRO A 438 -0.97 25.12 13.39
C PRO A 438 -1.70 26.06 14.35
N GLU A 439 -0.99 26.59 15.34
CA GLU A 439 -1.54 27.48 16.37
C GLU A 439 -1.39 28.97 16.02
N ALA A 440 -1.00 29.30 14.78
CA ALA A 440 -0.78 30.69 14.36
C ALA A 440 -2.09 31.50 14.47
N PRO A 441 -2.09 32.62 15.25
CA PRO A 441 -3.24 33.50 15.32
C PRO A 441 -3.53 34.19 13.99
N ASP A 442 -4.80 34.48 13.69
CA ASP A 442 -5.22 35.18 12.47
C ASP A 442 -4.49 36.51 12.24
N ALA A 443 -4.12 37.22 13.31
CA ALA A 443 -3.33 38.45 13.22
C ALA A 443 -1.92 38.21 12.64
N VAL A 444 -1.26 37.13 13.05
CA VAL A 444 0.07 36.72 12.54
C VAL A 444 -0.06 36.28 11.08
N ILE A 445 -1.09 35.49 10.76
CA ILE A 445 -1.38 35.06 9.38
C ILE A 445 -1.63 36.27 8.48
N ARG A 446 -2.40 37.25 8.96
CA ARG A 446 -2.72 38.49 8.24
C ARG A 446 -1.48 39.33 7.99
N ASP A 447 -0.63 39.50 9.01
CA ASP A 447 0.63 40.23 8.86
C ASP A 447 1.56 39.57 7.83
N ALA A 448 1.75 38.26 7.91
CA ALA A 448 2.55 37.51 6.95
C ALA A 448 2.02 37.65 5.51
N LEU A 449 0.70 37.53 5.30
CA LEU A 449 0.09 37.76 3.99
C LEU A 449 0.33 39.18 3.47
N ASN A 450 0.22 40.19 4.34
CA ASN A 450 0.45 41.59 3.95
C ASN A 450 1.89 41.80 3.49
N ARG A 451 2.87 41.29 4.25
CA ARG A 451 4.31 41.35 3.93
C ARG A 451 4.67 40.58 2.65
N CYS A 452 3.87 39.58 2.28
CA CYS A 452 4.02 38.85 1.02
C CYS A 452 3.26 39.48 -0.17
N GLY A 453 2.68 40.68 -0.02
CA GLY A 453 1.91 41.34 -1.09
C GLY A 453 0.54 40.71 -1.36
N ALA A 454 0.00 39.94 -0.40
CA ALA A 454 -1.31 39.28 -0.47
C ALA A 454 -2.38 40.00 0.38
N VAL A 455 -2.26 41.32 0.55
CA VAL A 455 -3.15 42.15 1.37
C VAL A 455 -4.63 41.96 1.03
N SER A 456 -4.95 41.81 -0.26
CA SER A 456 -6.32 41.69 -0.76
C SER A 456 -6.96 40.31 -0.57
N ILE A 457 -6.22 39.30 -0.11
CA ILE A 457 -6.73 37.92 0.00
C ILE A 457 -7.42 37.74 1.37
N PRO A 458 -8.74 37.45 1.41
CA PRO A 458 -9.45 37.15 2.66
C PRO A 458 -8.94 35.85 3.30
N LEU A 459 -8.94 35.80 4.63
CA LEU A 459 -8.47 34.66 5.43
C LEU A 459 -9.37 33.44 5.22
N ASP A 460 -10.67 33.69 5.09
CA ASP A 460 -11.76 32.73 4.94
C ASP A 460 -12.01 32.34 3.48
N LYS A 461 -11.27 32.92 2.52
CA LYS A 461 -11.36 32.57 1.10
C LYS A 461 -11.14 31.06 0.94
N ARG A 462 -12.12 30.40 0.31
CA ARG A 462 -12.12 28.96 0.05
C ARG A 462 -11.09 28.61 -1.02
N VAL A 463 -10.37 27.53 -0.77
CA VAL A 463 -9.46 26.88 -1.71
C VAL A 463 -9.96 25.45 -1.84
N ASP A 464 -10.29 25.02 -3.06
CA ASP A 464 -10.77 23.66 -3.32
C ASP A 464 -9.60 22.74 -3.70
N ASP A 465 -9.92 21.50 -4.09
CA ASP A 465 -8.97 20.56 -4.67
C ASP A 465 -8.19 21.20 -5.85
N ASP A 466 -6.94 20.77 -6.05
CA ASP A 466 -6.00 21.33 -7.03
C ASP A 466 -5.74 22.85 -6.91
N ALA A 467 -6.04 23.42 -5.73
CA ALA A 467 -5.90 24.84 -5.43
C ALA A 467 -6.84 25.76 -6.23
N GLU A 468 -8.00 25.24 -6.67
CA GLU A 468 -9.02 26.06 -7.32
C GLU A 468 -9.48 27.19 -6.38
N GLY A 469 -9.65 28.39 -6.94
CA GLY A 469 -9.96 29.61 -6.18
C GLY A 469 -8.78 30.56 -5.96
N LEU A 470 -7.53 30.13 -6.19
CA LEU A 470 -6.34 31.00 -6.15
C LEU A 470 -5.60 31.02 -7.50
N SER A 471 -5.27 32.22 -7.98
CA SER A 471 -4.34 32.39 -9.11
C SER A 471 -2.94 31.88 -8.75
N ALA A 472 -2.12 31.57 -9.77
CA ALA A 472 -0.75 31.11 -9.55
C ALA A 472 0.10 32.09 -8.68
N GLY A 473 -0.09 33.39 -8.87
CA GLY A 473 0.58 34.41 -8.06
C GLY A 473 0.08 34.45 -6.62
N GLU A 474 -1.24 34.33 -6.39
CA GLU A 474 -1.80 34.24 -5.05
C GLU A 474 -1.31 32.99 -4.32
N ARG A 475 -1.22 31.83 -5.00
CA ARG A 475 -0.69 30.59 -4.43
C ARG A 475 0.75 30.75 -3.93
N ARG A 476 1.62 31.41 -4.70
CA ARG A 476 3.00 31.70 -4.26
C ARG A 476 3.04 32.60 -3.04
N ARG A 477 2.22 33.66 -3.01
CA ARG A 477 2.17 34.56 -1.85
C ARG A 477 1.64 33.89 -0.59
N VAL A 478 0.63 33.03 -0.71
CA VAL A 478 0.13 32.22 0.41
C VAL A 478 1.19 31.23 0.90
N ALA A 479 1.93 30.58 -0.02
CA ALA A 479 3.02 29.68 0.33
C ALA A 479 4.20 30.42 0.99
N LEU A 480 4.52 31.63 0.54
CA LEU A 480 5.53 32.47 1.17
C LEU A 480 5.10 32.92 2.57
N ALA A 481 3.84 33.32 2.76
CA ALA A 481 3.30 33.64 4.08
C ALA A 481 3.36 32.42 5.02
N ARG A 482 3.02 31.22 4.53
CA ARG A 482 3.20 29.94 5.26
C ARG A 482 4.65 29.75 5.69
N ALA A 483 5.60 30.03 4.81
CA ALA A 483 7.01 29.89 5.10
C ALA A 483 7.51 30.93 6.13
N LEU A 484 7.09 32.19 6.03
CA LEU A 484 7.42 33.23 7.01
C LEU A 484 6.85 32.90 8.40
N VAL A 485 5.58 32.47 8.48
CA VAL A 485 4.96 32.04 9.75
C VAL A 485 5.76 30.88 10.37
N ARG A 486 6.23 29.94 9.55
CA ARG A 486 7.07 28.84 10.03
C ARG A 486 8.42 29.31 10.56
N VAL A 487 9.06 30.25 9.87
CA VAL A 487 10.34 30.84 10.30
C VAL A 487 10.21 31.61 11.62
N GLU A 488 9.13 32.36 11.78
CA GLU A 488 8.92 33.26 12.91
C GLU A 488 8.30 32.59 14.14
N GLN A 489 7.40 31.61 13.95
CA GLN A 489 6.66 30.95 15.04
C GLN A 489 7.21 29.57 15.40
N ALA A 490 7.77 28.84 14.42
CA ALA A 490 8.38 27.53 14.64
C ALA A 490 9.91 27.56 14.57
N GLU A 491 10.50 28.77 14.53
CA GLU A 491 11.95 29.02 14.55
C GLU A 491 12.75 28.29 13.46
N ALA A 492 12.12 27.98 12.31
CA ALA A 492 12.84 27.35 11.20
C ALA A 492 14.06 28.20 10.79
N GLY A 493 15.24 27.57 10.79
CA GLY A 493 16.50 28.27 10.62
C GLY A 493 16.92 28.54 9.17
N LEU A 494 16.38 27.78 8.20
CA LEU A 494 16.67 27.95 6.79
C LEU A 494 15.39 28.11 5.95
N LEU A 495 15.31 29.21 5.22
CA LEU A 495 14.27 29.48 4.23
C LEU A 495 14.78 29.15 2.83
N VAL A 496 14.13 28.18 2.18
CA VAL A 496 14.45 27.73 0.81
C VAL A 496 13.35 28.20 -0.13
N LEU A 497 13.72 28.98 -1.13
CA LEU A 497 12.79 29.64 -2.05
C LEU A 497 13.10 29.30 -3.49
N ASP A 498 12.15 28.73 -4.22
CA ASP A 498 12.29 28.43 -5.66
C ASP A 498 11.43 29.39 -6.49
N GLU A 499 12.09 30.38 -7.10
CA GLU A 499 11.49 31.50 -7.84
C GLU A 499 10.33 32.22 -7.10
N PRO A 500 10.56 32.67 -5.85
CA PRO A 500 9.49 33.16 -4.96
C PRO A 500 8.75 34.39 -5.49
N THR A 501 9.42 35.21 -6.30
CA THR A 501 8.90 36.49 -6.80
C THR A 501 8.51 36.44 -8.28
N ALA A 502 8.44 35.26 -8.89
CA ALA A 502 8.05 35.13 -10.30
C ALA A 502 6.68 35.80 -10.55
N GLY A 503 6.61 36.68 -11.55
CA GLY A 503 5.38 37.39 -11.94
C GLY A 503 4.95 38.53 -11.01
N LEU A 504 5.78 38.95 -10.05
CA LEU A 504 5.54 40.15 -9.24
C LEU A 504 6.15 41.39 -9.90
N ASP A 505 5.48 42.54 -9.76
CA ASP A 505 6.07 43.84 -10.08
C ASP A 505 7.23 44.17 -9.13
N ALA A 506 8.06 45.15 -9.50
CA ALA A 506 9.28 45.48 -8.77
C ALA A 506 9.02 45.96 -7.33
N THR A 507 7.90 46.64 -7.07
CA THR A 507 7.58 47.18 -5.72
C THR A 507 7.15 46.07 -4.76
N THR A 508 6.31 45.15 -5.24
CA THR A 508 5.91 43.97 -4.46
C THR A 508 7.09 43.03 -4.23
N GLU A 509 7.97 42.87 -5.22
CA GLU A 509 9.21 42.08 -5.09
C GLU A 509 10.14 42.64 -4.00
N ALA A 510 10.37 43.95 -3.98
CA ALA A 510 11.19 44.59 -2.94
C ALA A 510 10.59 44.37 -1.53
N THR A 511 9.26 44.53 -1.40
CA THR A 511 8.55 44.31 -0.13
C THR A 511 8.72 42.87 0.37
N VAL A 512 8.60 41.89 -0.53
CA VAL A 512 8.81 40.47 -0.22
C VAL A 512 10.25 40.20 0.23
N LEU A 513 11.23 40.79 -0.46
CA LEU A 513 12.63 40.60 -0.17
C LEU A 513 13.03 41.20 1.19
N ASP A 514 12.48 42.37 1.51
CA ASP A 514 12.62 43.00 2.83
C ASP A 514 12.02 42.13 3.92
N ALA A 515 10.83 41.55 3.69
CA ALA A 515 10.19 40.64 4.64
C ALA A 515 11.01 39.37 4.87
N VAL A 516 11.62 38.82 3.80
CA VAL A 516 12.52 37.66 3.88
C VAL A 516 13.77 37.98 4.69
N ARG A 517 14.42 39.12 4.43
CA ARG A 517 15.60 39.55 5.20
C ARG A 517 15.28 39.85 6.66
N ALA A 518 14.15 40.49 6.93
CA ALA A 518 13.71 40.83 8.29
C ALA A 518 13.40 39.59 9.15
N SER A 519 13.18 38.42 8.54
CA SER A 519 12.93 37.17 9.29
C SER A 519 14.16 36.66 10.07
N GLY A 520 15.37 37.12 9.70
CA GLY A 520 16.63 36.73 10.32
C GLY A 520 17.02 35.25 10.11
N ALA A 521 16.31 34.51 9.26
CA ALA A 521 16.70 33.17 8.87
C ALA A 521 17.82 33.21 7.82
N SER A 522 18.58 32.12 7.74
CA SER A 522 19.43 31.85 6.59
C SER A 522 18.55 31.61 5.37
N VAL A 523 18.94 32.09 4.18
CA VAL A 523 18.10 32.03 2.99
C VAL A 523 18.87 31.45 1.82
N LEU A 524 18.29 30.42 1.18
CA LEU A 524 18.69 29.95 -0.14
C LEU A 524 17.58 30.26 -1.14
N VAL A 525 17.88 31.10 -2.13
CA VAL A 525 16.92 31.45 -3.19
C VAL A 525 17.41 30.98 -4.56
N VAL A 526 16.62 30.17 -5.24
CA VAL A 526 16.80 29.89 -6.67
C VAL A 526 16.07 30.97 -7.45
N THR A 527 16.80 31.71 -8.29
CA THR A 527 16.23 32.82 -9.05
C THR A 527 17.04 33.14 -10.29
N HIS A 528 16.38 33.74 -11.28
CA HIS A 528 16.99 34.37 -12.44
C HIS A 528 16.73 35.89 -12.46
N ARG A 529 16.07 36.44 -11.41
CA ARG A 529 15.68 37.85 -11.35
C ARG A 529 16.82 38.72 -10.83
N HIS A 530 17.19 39.73 -11.62
CA HIS A 530 18.30 40.62 -11.33
C HIS A 530 18.21 41.27 -9.94
N ASN A 531 17.06 41.84 -9.57
CA ASN A 531 16.87 42.49 -8.26
C ASN A 531 17.14 41.56 -7.06
N VAL A 532 16.83 40.27 -7.21
CA VAL A 532 17.08 39.28 -6.14
C VAL A 532 18.56 38.90 -6.10
N LEU A 533 19.23 38.82 -7.26
CA LEU A 533 20.66 38.57 -7.35
C LEU A 533 21.48 39.74 -6.77
N GLU A 534 21.09 40.98 -7.06
CA GLU A 534 21.75 42.17 -6.49
C GLU A 534 21.60 42.27 -4.98
N ALA A 535 20.48 41.76 -4.44
CA ALA A 535 20.23 41.71 -3.02
C ALA A 535 20.84 40.48 -2.31
N ALA A 536 21.48 39.56 -3.02
CA ALA A 536 22.13 38.42 -2.39
C ALA A 536 23.46 38.83 -1.75
N ASP A 537 23.73 38.32 -0.55
CA ASP A 537 25.05 38.41 0.07
C ASP A 537 26.08 37.60 -0.74
N THR A 538 25.63 36.53 -1.39
CA THR A 538 26.47 35.66 -2.22
C THR A 538 25.63 35.10 -3.37
N VAL A 539 26.19 35.14 -4.58
CA VAL A 539 25.59 34.51 -5.77
C VAL A 539 26.47 33.32 -6.16
N VAL A 540 25.85 32.15 -6.29
CA VAL A 540 26.49 30.93 -6.78
C VAL A 540 25.90 30.61 -8.15
N GLU A 541 26.75 30.53 -9.17
CA GLU A 541 26.34 30.13 -10.52
C GLU A 541 26.53 28.63 -10.72
N LEU A 542 25.45 27.96 -11.13
CA LEU A 542 25.43 26.54 -11.40
C LEU A 542 25.70 26.29 -12.89
N GLY A 543 26.79 25.59 -13.18
CA GLY A 543 27.23 25.27 -14.56
C GLY A 543 28.28 26.21 -15.15
N ALA A 544 28.98 27.01 -14.35
CA ALA A 544 30.18 27.70 -14.83
C ALA A 544 31.27 26.65 -15.10
N GLU A 545 31.59 26.42 -16.38
CA GLU A 545 32.87 25.80 -16.75
C GLU A 545 33.97 26.60 -16.02
N VAL A 546 34.77 25.91 -15.21
CA VAL A 546 36.06 26.46 -14.76
C VAL A 546 36.89 26.63 -16.03
N VAL A 547 36.84 27.83 -16.62
CA VAL A 547 37.78 28.22 -17.67
C VAL A 547 39.15 28.20 -17.00
N ALA A 548 39.96 27.21 -17.39
CA ALA A 548 41.31 26.97 -16.89
C ALA A 548 42.27 28.14 -17.16
#